data_AF-A0A2A5VTZ5-F1
#
_entry.id   AF-A0A2A5VTZ5-F1
#
_cell.length_a   1.000
_cell.length_b   1.000
_cell.length_c   1.000
_cell.angle_alpha   90.00
_cell.angle_beta   90.00
_cell.angle_gamma   90.00
#
_symmetry.space_group_name_H-M   'P 1'
#
loop_
_entity.id
_entity.type
_entity.pdbx_description
1 polymer ?
#
loop_
_entity_poly.entity_id
_entity_poly.type
_entity_poly.pdbx_seq_one_letter_code
_entity_poly.pdbx_strand_id
1 'polypeptide(L)'
;MTEKSGTAPAPNRAPGRTNKSVGLRKQTSKRKTELQSKTDEKARQLIEASRTKSIAKPTERGDAKSTTKKEPTNPFKKTQASRPSTAPRRGGRFNKRNKPQGPSKRVQKLHRGKYMEFKYDVRKILDEESVEDEHRSNILGQTWAKGERQSVSDAKEFLVEKVNAGIISEECSKRIIKLIDSLTTRR
;
A
#
# COMPACT_ATOMS: atom_id res chain seq x y z
N MET A 1 -2.78 -26.87 -81.28
CA MET A 1 -2.06 -25.59 -81.11
C MET A 1 -3.04 -24.61 -80.48
N THR A 2 -2.68 -24.08 -79.29
CA THR A 2 -2.95 -22.73 -78.75
C THR A 2 -4.36 -22.14 -78.91
N GLU A 3 -5.04 -21.52 -77.93
CA GLU A 3 -4.85 -21.09 -76.55
C GLU A 3 -6.22 -20.47 -76.18
N LYS A 4 -6.63 -20.51 -74.91
CA LYS A 4 -6.94 -19.29 -74.11
C LYS A 4 -7.62 -19.65 -72.80
N SER A 5 -6.79 -19.59 -71.77
CA SER A 5 -7.10 -19.40 -70.36
C SER A 5 -7.89 -18.10 -70.11
N GLY A 6 -8.86 -18.15 -69.21
CA GLY A 6 -9.57 -16.97 -68.72
C GLY A 6 -10.32 -17.25 -67.41
N THR A 7 -9.60 -17.61 -66.34
CA THR A 7 -10.17 -17.64 -64.98
C THR A 7 -9.82 -16.32 -64.28
N ALA A 8 -10.84 -15.52 -64.01
CA ALA A 8 -10.71 -14.27 -63.24
C ALA A 8 -10.39 -14.57 -61.76
N PRO A 9 -9.54 -13.77 -61.08
CA PRO A 9 -9.31 -13.89 -59.65
C PRO A 9 -10.42 -13.20 -58.83
N ALA A 10 -10.97 -13.93 -57.86
CA ALA A 10 -11.92 -13.41 -56.87
C ALA A 10 -11.26 -12.34 -55.96
N PRO A 11 -12.00 -11.31 -55.49
CA PRO A 11 -11.42 -10.25 -54.69
C PRO A 11 -11.07 -10.70 -53.27
N ASN A 12 -9.88 -10.28 -52.80
CA ASN A 12 -9.36 -10.47 -51.46
C ASN A 12 -10.34 -9.98 -50.38
N ARG A 13 -10.84 -10.92 -49.57
CA ARG A 13 -11.63 -10.67 -48.36
C ARG A 13 -10.70 -10.27 -47.21
N ALA A 14 -10.69 -9.01 -46.82
CA ALA A 14 -10.11 -8.57 -45.56
C ALA A 14 -11.11 -8.79 -44.41
N PRO A 15 -10.83 -9.62 -43.39
CA PRO A 15 -11.64 -9.60 -42.18
C PRO A 15 -11.23 -8.42 -41.30
N GLY A 16 -12.01 -7.35 -41.39
CA GLY A 16 -11.94 -6.20 -40.49
C GLY A 16 -12.09 -6.62 -39.02
N ARG A 17 -11.20 -6.07 -38.19
CA ARG A 17 -11.23 -6.14 -36.71
C ARG A 17 -12.49 -5.44 -36.17
N THR A 18 -13.56 -6.18 -35.90
CA THR A 18 -14.66 -5.66 -35.07
C THR A 18 -15.28 -6.76 -34.21
N ASN A 19 -14.60 -7.13 -33.12
CA ASN A 19 -15.24 -7.77 -31.96
C ASN A 19 -14.49 -7.34 -30.69
N LYS A 20 -14.82 -6.13 -30.20
CA LYS A 20 -14.44 -5.67 -28.86
C LYS A 20 -15.49 -6.23 -27.88
N SER A 21 -15.28 -7.43 -27.34
CA SER A 21 -16.00 -7.89 -26.16
C SER A 21 -15.18 -7.56 -24.92
N VAL A 22 -15.37 -6.35 -24.40
CA VAL A 22 -14.95 -5.98 -23.04
C VAL A 22 -15.95 -6.63 -22.08
N GLY A 23 -15.57 -7.75 -21.47
CA GLY A 23 -16.41 -8.38 -20.46
C GLY A 23 -15.76 -9.62 -19.86
N LEU A 24 -15.36 -9.52 -18.60
CA LEU A 24 -14.92 -10.64 -17.78
C LEU A 24 -16.14 -11.51 -17.45
N ARG A 25 -16.40 -12.55 -18.25
CA ARG A 25 -17.53 -13.47 -18.05
C ARG A 25 -17.23 -14.41 -16.89
N LYS A 26 -17.77 -14.11 -15.71
CA LYS A 26 -17.61 -14.92 -14.49
C LYS A 26 -18.39 -16.23 -14.61
N GLN A 27 -17.69 -17.33 -14.88
CA GLN A 27 -18.21 -18.68 -14.75
C GLN A 27 -18.36 -19.00 -13.25
N THR A 28 -19.53 -18.78 -12.68
CA THR A 28 -19.83 -19.28 -11.33
C THR A 28 -20.17 -20.77 -11.43
N SER A 29 -19.13 -21.56 -11.27
CA SER A 29 -19.20 -22.99 -10.98
C SER A 29 -20.05 -23.24 -9.73
N LYS A 30 -21.01 -24.16 -9.87
CA LYS A 30 -21.93 -24.67 -8.86
C LYS A 30 -21.22 -25.47 -7.74
N ARG A 31 -20.30 -24.87 -6.99
CA ARG A 31 -19.58 -25.52 -5.86
C ARG A 31 -19.37 -24.58 -4.67
N LYS A 32 -20.44 -23.97 -4.15
CA LYS A 32 -20.34 -23.07 -2.98
C LYS A 32 -21.42 -23.23 -1.91
N THR A 33 -22.19 -24.31 -1.88
CA THR A 33 -23.29 -24.41 -0.90
C THR A 33 -22.83 -24.89 0.49
N GLU A 34 -21.87 -25.80 0.60
CA GLU A 34 -21.54 -26.43 1.91
C GLU A 34 -20.47 -25.69 2.74
N LEU A 35 -19.54 -24.98 2.11
CA LEU A 35 -18.56 -24.17 2.84
C LEU A 35 -19.17 -22.85 3.33
N GLN A 36 -20.19 -22.33 2.63
CA GLN A 36 -20.88 -21.10 3.03
C GLN A 36 -21.84 -21.33 4.20
N SER A 37 -22.49 -22.50 4.30
CA SER A 37 -23.34 -22.85 5.45
C SER A 37 -22.54 -22.99 6.74
N LYS A 38 -21.38 -23.66 6.70
CA LYS A 38 -20.47 -23.80 7.84
C LYS A 38 -19.88 -22.46 8.32
N THR A 39 -19.71 -21.48 7.43
CA THR A 39 -19.28 -20.13 7.82
C THR A 39 -20.41 -19.33 8.47
N ASP A 40 -21.67 -19.51 8.04
CA ASP A 40 -22.82 -18.80 8.60
C ASP A 40 -23.13 -19.27 10.04
N GLU A 41 -22.99 -20.56 10.32
CA GLU A 41 -23.18 -21.11 11.67
C GLU A 41 -22.17 -20.54 12.69
N LYS A 42 -20.89 -20.46 12.33
CA LYS A 42 -19.85 -19.85 13.18
C LYS A 42 -20.09 -18.36 13.41
N ALA A 43 -20.61 -17.66 12.41
CA ALA A 43 -20.94 -16.23 12.54
C ALA A 43 -22.09 -15.99 13.54
N ARG A 44 -23.13 -16.85 13.52
CA ARG A 44 -24.24 -16.77 14.48
C ARG A 44 -23.78 -17.00 15.93
N GLN A 45 -22.92 -17.99 16.15
CA GLN A 45 -22.35 -18.27 17.47
C GLN A 45 -21.54 -17.10 18.04
N LEU A 46 -20.77 -16.40 17.20
CA LEU A 46 -20.01 -15.21 17.59
C LEU A 46 -20.89 -14.03 18.01
N ILE A 47 -22.04 -13.84 17.33
CA ILE A 47 -23.01 -12.78 17.65
C ILE A 47 -23.72 -13.08 18.98
N GLU A 48 -24.15 -14.32 19.20
CA GLU A 48 -24.79 -14.74 20.45
C GLU A 48 -23.85 -14.62 21.65
N ALA A 49 -22.60 -15.07 21.50
CA ALA A 49 -21.57 -14.93 22.54
C ALA A 49 -21.26 -13.46 22.86
N SER A 50 -21.33 -12.58 21.87
CA SER A 50 -21.13 -11.13 22.08
C SER A 50 -22.31 -10.50 22.82
N ARG A 51 -23.54 -10.95 22.55
CA ARG A 51 -24.76 -10.45 23.20
C ARG A 51 -24.87 -10.86 24.67
N THR A 52 -24.48 -12.08 25.02
CA THR A 52 -24.48 -12.53 26.42
C THR A 52 -23.40 -11.82 27.23
N LYS A 53 -22.25 -11.54 26.62
CA LYS A 53 -21.12 -10.85 27.28
C LYS A 53 -21.37 -9.35 27.51
N SER A 54 -22.18 -8.70 26.66
CA SER A 54 -22.59 -7.31 26.87
C SER A 54 -23.70 -7.15 27.91
N ILE A 55 -24.61 -8.12 28.03
CA ILE A 55 -25.67 -8.13 29.06
C ILE A 55 -25.08 -8.44 30.45
N ALA A 56 -24.02 -9.24 30.53
CA ALA A 56 -23.37 -9.61 31.81
C ALA A 56 -22.41 -8.55 32.39
N LYS A 57 -22.29 -7.36 31.79
CA LYS A 57 -21.53 -6.24 32.36
C LYS A 57 -22.35 -4.93 32.43
N PRO A 58 -23.22 -4.79 33.44
CA PRO A 58 -23.63 -3.48 33.91
C PRO A 58 -23.35 -3.38 35.41
N THR A 59 -22.16 -2.93 35.79
CA THR A 59 -21.94 -2.27 37.08
C THR A 59 -20.65 -1.46 37.00
N GLU A 60 -20.82 -0.16 37.21
CA GLU A 60 -19.91 0.83 37.81
C GLU A 60 -19.78 2.11 36.98
N ARG A 61 -20.21 3.21 37.63
CA ARG A 61 -20.22 4.65 37.27
C ARG A 61 -21.49 5.10 36.52
N GLY A 62 -22.49 5.75 37.13
CA GLY A 62 -22.52 6.56 38.34
C GLY A 62 -23.11 7.93 38.00
N ASP A 63 -24.43 8.06 38.10
CA ASP A 63 -25.20 9.30 37.98
C ASP A 63 -24.99 10.22 39.19
N ALA A 64 -24.83 11.53 38.96
CA ALA A 64 -25.04 12.55 39.99
C ALA A 64 -25.66 13.83 39.39
N LYS A 65 -26.74 14.23 40.06
CA LYS A 65 -27.83 15.17 39.74
C LYS A 65 -27.48 16.60 40.20
N SER A 66 -27.99 17.63 39.54
CA SER A 66 -28.63 18.76 40.25
C SER A 66 -29.43 19.69 39.33
N THR A 67 -30.63 19.98 39.82
CA THR A 67 -31.72 20.76 39.28
C THR A 67 -31.75 22.15 39.90
N THR A 68 -32.00 23.21 39.12
CA THR A 68 -32.63 24.45 39.63
C THR A 68 -33.62 24.99 38.59
N LYS A 69 -34.85 25.23 39.03
CA LYS A 69 -35.99 25.74 38.24
C LYS A 69 -36.12 27.28 38.35
N LYS A 70 -36.86 27.84 37.37
CA LYS A 70 -37.59 29.14 37.29
C LYS A 70 -36.76 30.30 36.69
N GLU A 71 -37.21 31.08 35.69
CA GLU A 71 -38.55 31.55 35.24
C GLU A 71 -38.63 31.72 33.69
N PRO A 72 -39.83 31.81 33.06
CA PRO A 72 -39.95 31.99 31.61
C PRO A 72 -39.61 33.43 31.19
N THR A 73 -38.48 33.60 30.49
CA THR A 73 -38.07 34.90 29.94
C THR A 73 -38.83 35.20 28.65
N ASN A 74 -39.50 36.35 28.65
CA ASN A 74 -40.42 36.87 27.64
C ASN A 74 -39.73 37.09 26.26
N PRO A 75 -40.21 36.50 25.14
CA PRO A 75 -39.45 36.39 23.89
C PRO A 75 -39.41 37.65 22.97
N PHE A 76 -39.92 38.81 23.39
CA PHE A 76 -40.06 39.99 22.51
C PHE A 76 -39.26 41.25 22.87
N LYS A 77 -38.36 41.22 23.87
CA LYS A 77 -37.44 42.36 24.08
C LYS A 77 -36.25 42.29 23.11
N LYS A 78 -36.41 42.88 21.92
CA LYS A 78 -35.30 43.34 21.06
C LYS A 78 -34.58 44.49 21.78
N THR A 79 -33.58 44.15 22.58
CA THR A 79 -32.50 45.09 22.92
C THR A 79 -31.28 44.62 22.14
N GLN A 80 -30.84 45.44 21.19
CA GLN A 80 -29.60 45.22 20.45
C GLN A 80 -28.43 45.45 21.41
N ALA A 81 -28.09 44.41 22.17
CA ALA A 81 -26.82 44.37 22.88
C ALA A 81 -25.73 44.06 21.84
N SER A 82 -24.81 45.00 21.66
CA SER A 82 -23.59 44.82 20.89
C SER A 82 -22.91 43.54 21.36
N ARG A 83 -22.82 42.52 20.48
CA ARG A 83 -22.04 41.32 20.78
C ARG A 83 -20.62 41.77 21.14
N PRO A 84 -20.08 41.44 22.32
CA PRO A 84 -18.65 41.60 22.54
C PRO A 84 -17.95 40.76 21.48
N SER A 85 -17.11 41.42 20.67
CA SER A 85 -16.25 40.76 19.68
C SER A 85 -15.64 39.54 20.34
N THR A 86 -15.98 38.36 19.84
CA THR A 86 -15.42 37.11 20.35
C THR A 86 -13.92 37.22 20.16
N ALA A 87 -13.19 37.40 21.26
CA ALA A 87 -11.74 37.37 21.29
C ALA A 87 -11.27 36.20 20.40
N PRO A 88 -10.29 36.41 19.50
CA PRO A 88 -9.90 35.39 18.54
C PRO A 88 -9.57 34.13 19.32
N ARG A 89 -10.39 33.09 19.12
CA ARG A 89 -10.17 31.77 19.72
C ARG A 89 -8.71 31.43 19.46
N ARG A 90 -7.92 31.34 20.54
CA ARG A 90 -6.48 31.00 20.52
C ARG A 90 -6.26 29.98 19.41
N GLY A 91 -5.62 30.43 18.33
CA GLY A 91 -5.45 29.69 17.09
C GLY A 91 -5.06 28.25 17.41
N GLY A 92 -5.95 27.34 17.03
CA GLY A 92 -5.87 25.95 17.44
C GLY A 92 -4.53 25.32 17.09
N ARG A 93 -4.23 24.24 17.80
CA ARG A 93 -3.09 23.33 17.57
C ARG A 93 -3.14 22.62 16.21
N PHE A 94 -3.71 23.24 15.18
CA PHE A 94 -3.83 22.74 13.81
C PHE A 94 -2.61 23.12 12.93
N ASN A 95 -1.82 24.13 13.33
CA ASN A 95 -0.71 24.62 12.50
C ASN A 95 0.68 24.01 12.83
N LYS A 96 0.79 23.12 13.83
CA LYS A 96 2.08 22.46 14.16
C LYS A 96 2.34 21.16 13.39
N ARG A 97 1.29 20.52 12.85
CA ARG A 97 1.39 19.24 12.10
C ARG A 97 1.60 19.44 10.60
N ASN A 98 1.21 20.61 10.07
CA ASN A 98 1.44 21.02 8.69
C ASN A 98 2.62 22.01 8.58
N LYS A 99 3.55 22.01 9.55
CA LYS A 99 4.80 22.74 9.35
C LYS A 99 5.56 21.98 8.24
N PRO A 100 5.89 22.60 7.10
CA PRO A 100 6.68 21.93 6.09
C PRO A 100 7.95 21.44 6.77
N GLN A 101 8.20 20.12 6.70
CA GLN A 101 9.45 19.58 7.21
C GLN A 101 10.58 20.31 6.48
N GLY A 102 11.63 20.66 7.24
CA GLY A 102 12.78 21.35 6.67
C GLY A 102 13.34 20.58 5.48
N PRO A 103 14.06 21.26 4.57
CA PRO A 103 14.64 20.61 3.41
C PRO A 103 15.47 19.40 3.84
N SER A 104 15.09 18.20 3.36
CA SER A 104 15.81 16.97 3.64
C SER A 104 17.21 17.03 3.03
N LYS A 105 18.17 16.37 3.69
CA LYS A 105 19.55 16.25 3.18
C LYS A 105 19.51 15.64 1.78
N ARG A 106 20.21 16.26 0.84
CA ARG A 106 20.39 15.71 -0.51
C ARG A 106 21.41 14.57 -0.41
N VAL A 107 20.94 13.34 -0.67
CA VAL A 107 21.77 12.12 -0.72
C VAL A 107 21.59 11.44 -2.07
N GLN A 108 22.59 10.67 -2.48
CA GLN A 108 22.53 9.85 -3.69
C GLN A 108 21.64 8.63 -3.45
N LYS A 109 20.81 8.30 -4.44
CA LYS A 109 19.77 7.28 -4.36
C LYS A 109 19.77 6.42 -5.62
N LEU A 110 19.28 5.19 -5.48
CA LEU A 110 19.07 4.29 -6.62
C LEU A 110 17.99 4.83 -7.56
N HIS A 111 18.17 4.58 -8.86
CA HIS A 111 17.19 4.97 -9.87
C HIS A 111 15.95 4.09 -9.81
N ARG A 112 14.82 4.62 -9.33
CA ARG A 112 13.57 3.87 -9.09
C ARG A 112 13.05 3.09 -10.31
N GLY A 113 13.25 3.62 -11.52
CA GLY A 113 12.83 2.96 -12.77
C GLY A 113 13.64 1.71 -13.14
N LYS A 114 14.82 1.51 -12.52
CA LYS A 114 15.70 0.36 -12.78
C LYS A 114 15.47 -0.80 -11.82
N TYR A 115 14.32 -0.84 -11.15
CA TYR A 115 14.00 -1.90 -10.20
C TYR A 115 14.08 -3.30 -10.82
N MET A 116 13.57 -3.46 -12.05
CA MET A 116 13.58 -4.78 -12.69
C MET A 116 14.99 -5.25 -13.00
N GLU A 117 15.86 -4.38 -13.54
CA GLU A 117 17.29 -4.67 -13.76
C GLU A 117 17.94 -5.12 -12.45
N PHE A 118 17.82 -4.30 -11.39
CA PHE A 118 18.33 -4.62 -10.06
C PHE A 118 17.82 -5.98 -9.55
N LYS A 119 16.50 -6.22 -9.64
CA LYS A 119 15.87 -7.43 -9.14
C LYS A 119 16.42 -8.69 -9.83
N TYR A 120 16.57 -8.66 -11.14
CA TYR A 120 17.07 -9.83 -11.90
C TYR A 120 18.55 -10.06 -11.65
N ASP A 121 19.37 -9.01 -11.66
CA ASP A 121 20.81 -9.13 -11.46
C ASP A 121 21.16 -9.57 -10.05
N VAL A 122 20.53 -9.00 -9.02
CA VAL A 122 20.73 -9.43 -7.63
C VAL A 122 20.28 -10.87 -7.44
N ARG A 123 19.14 -11.27 -8.01
CA ARG A 123 18.68 -12.65 -7.90
C ARG A 123 19.68 -13.63 -8.52
N LYS A 124 20.22 -13.29 -9.70
CA LYS A 124 21.25 -14.09 -10.35
C LYS A 124 22.50 -14.23 -9.49
N ILE A 125 22.98 -13.13 -8.88
CA ILE A 125 24.15 -13.16 -7.99
C ILE A 125 23.90 -14.05 -6.75
N LEU A 126 22.71 -13.96 -6.15
CA LEU A 126 22.35 -14.76 -4.98
C LEU A 126 22.18 -16.25 -5.31
N ASP A 127 21.71 -16.57 -6.51
CA ASP A 127 21.57 -17.94 -7.00
C ASP A 127 22.95 -18.55 -7.33
N GLU A 128 23.89 -17.78 -7.89
CA GLU A 128 25.28 -18.23 -8.17
C GLU A 128 26.06 -18.58 -6.89
N GLU A 129 25.86 -17.84 -5.80
CA GLU A 129 26.53 -18.06 -4.52
C GLU A 129 25.80 -19.10 -3.64
N SER A 130 24.67 -19.65 -4.10
CA SER A 130 23.87 -20.62 -3.33
C SER A 130 23.43 -20.11 -1.95
N VAL A 131 23.05 -18.82 -1.85
CA VAL A 131 22.52 -18.25 -0.60
C VAL A 131 21.21 -18.96 -0.24
N GLU A 132 20.95 -19.16 1.05
CA GLU A 132 19.72 -19.81 1.51
C GLU A 132 18.46 -19.04 1.11
N ASP A 133 17.46 -19.74 0.57
CA ASP A 133 16.23 -19.17 -0.01
C ASP A 133 15.47 -18.26 0.97
N GLU A 134 15.55 -18.55 2.27
CA GLU A 134 14.96 -17.77 3.36
C GLU A 134 15.45 -16.33 3.38
N HIS A 135 16.73 -16.11 3.06
CA HIS A 135 17.37 -14.81 3.14
C HIS A 135 17.34 -14.04 1.82
N ARG A 136 17.17 -14.72 0.67
CA ARG A 136 17.19 -14.08 -0.67
C ARG A 136 16.17 -12.96 -0.79
N SER A 137 14.92 -13.23 -0.39
CA SER A 137 13.83 -12.25 -0.46
C SER A 137 14.08 -11.04 0.44
N ASN A 138 14.65 -11.30 1.63
CA ASN A 138 14.97 -10.26 2.59
C ASN A 138 16.10 -9.35 2.07
N ILE A 139 17.18 -9.94 1.56
CA ILE A 139 18.33 -9.19 1.02
C ILE A 139 17.87 -8.35 -0.16
N LEU A 140 17.16 -8.94 -1.13
CA LEU A 140 16.69 -8.23 -2.32
C LEU A 140 15.77 -7.06 -1.95
N GLY A 141 14.76 -7.31 -1.11
CA GLY A 141 13.75 -6.31 -0.74
C GLY A 141 14.33 -5.17 0.10
N GLN A 142 15.12 -5.49 1.13
CA GLN A 142 15.70 -4.48 2.00
C GLN A 142 16.79 -3.66 1.31
N THR A 143 17.65 -4.28 0.50
CA THR A 143 18.71 -3.55 -0.22
C THR A 143 18.10 -2.54 -1.17
N TRP A 144 17.06 -2.93 -1.91
CA TRP A 144 16.33 -2.00 -2.77
C TRP A 144 15.65 -0.88 -1.98
N ALA A 145 14.91 -1.23 -0.92
CA ALA A 145 14.18 -0.25 -0.13
C ALA A 145 15.10 0.79 0.53
N LYS A 146 16.24 0.36 1.09
CA LYS A 146 17.24 1.26 1.67
C LYS A 146 17.86 2.16 0.59
N GLY A 147 18.29 1.58 -0.54
CA GLY A 147 18.92 2.34 -1.63
C GLY A 147 18.00 3.32 -2.36
N GLU A 148 16.72 2.98 -2.54
CA GLU A 148 15.74 3.81 -3.24
C GLU A 148 15.07 4.83 -2.32
N ARG A 149 14.85 4.53 -1.04
CA ARG A 149 14.15 5.43 -0.11
C ARG A 149 15.08 6.29 0.73
N GLN A 150 16.19 5.73 1.17
CA GLN A 150 17.13 6.38 2.07
C GLN A 150 18.32 6.91 1.25
N SER A 151 19.36 6.09 1.08
CA SER A 151 20.53 6.43 0.29
C SER A 151 21.28 5.19 -0.17
N VAL A 152 22.17 5.38 -1.14
CA VAL A 152 23.08 4.33 -1.64
C VAL A 152 24.02 3.82 -0.54
N SER A 153 24.51 4.70 0.34
CA SER A 153 25.35 4.30 1.48
C SER A 153 24.60 3.36 2.43
N ASP A 154 23.34 3.64 2.74
CA ASP A 154 22.54 2.80 3.64
C ASP A 154 22.33 1.38 3.08
N ALA A 155 22.25 1.25 1.75
CA ALA A 155 22.18 -0.05 1.09
C ALA A 155 23.51 -0.81 1.19
N LYS A 156 24.65 -0.13 1.06
CA LYS A 156 25.99 -0.74 1.22
C LYS A 156 26.22 -1.18 2.66
N GLU A 157 25.88 -0.34 3.63
CA GLU A 157 25.98 -0.66 5.06
C GLU A 157 25.16 -1.89 5.43
N PHE A 158 23.95 -2.01 4.87
CA PHE A 158 23.11 -3.19 5.08
C PHE A 158 23.75 -4.48 4.55
N LEU A 159 24.41 -4.44 3.39
CA LEU A 159 25.09 -5.62 2.86
C LEU A 159 26.28 -6.02 3.75
N VAL A 160 27.04 -5.04 4.26
CA VAL A 160 28.12 -5.28 5.22
C VAL A 160 27.57 -5.88 6.52
N GLU A 161 26.44 -5.39 7.02
CA GLU A 161 25.75 -5.98 8.18
C GLU A 161 25.40 -7.46 7.95
N LYS A 162 24.97 -7.82 6.73
CA LYS A 162 24.63 -9.21 6.37
C LYS A 162 25.84 -10.10 6.18
N VAL A 163 26.96 -9.56 5.70
CA VAL A 163 28.26 -10.26 5.69
C VAL A 163 28.72 -10.54 7.12
N ASN A 164 28.67 -9.53 8.01
CA ASN A 164 29.07 -9.67 9.41
C ASN A 164 28.19 -10.67 10.18
N ALA A 165 26.91 -10.77 9.81
CA ALA A 165 25.99 -11.78 10.34
C ALA A 165 26.22 -13.20 9.77
N GLY A 166 27.13 -13.37 8.80
CA GLY A 166 27.41 -14.66 8.16
C GLY A 166 26.31 -15.14 7.20
N ILE A 167 25.41 -14.26 6.78
CA ILE A 167 24.27 -14.61 5.92
C ILE A 167 24.67 -14.68 4.44
N ILE A 168 25.63 -13.83 4.03
CA ILE A 168 26.15 -13.78 2.66
C ILE A 168 27.67 -13.75 2.66
N SER A 169 28.29 -14.26 1.59
CA SER A 169 29.73 -14.14 1.39
C SER A 169 30.14 -12.70 1.06
N GLU A 170 31.41 -12.38 1.36
CA GLU A 170 31.99 -11.09 0.96
C GLU A 170 31.99 -10.89 -0.55
N GLU A 171 32.19 -11.96 -1.32
CA GLU A 171 32.23 -11.89 -2.79
C GLU A 171 30.87 -11.51 -3.36
N CYS A 172 29.80 -12.14 -2.85
CA CYS A 172 28.44 -11.80 -3.19
C CYS A 172 28.14 -10.33 -2.87
N SER A 173 28.49 -9.87 -1.67
CA SER A 173 28.31 -8.46 -1.26
C SER A 173 29.05 -7.50 -2.19
N LYS A 174 30.32 -7.77 -2.53
CA LYS A 174 31.13 -6.96 -3.45
C LYS A 174 30.49 -6.87 -4.85
N ARG A 175 29.91 -7.96 -5.37
CA ARG A 175 29.20 -7.95 -6.66
C ARG A 175 27.94 -7.09 -6.61
N ILE A 176 27.13 -7.23 -5.56
CA ILE A 176 25.91 -6.43 -5.40
C ILE A 176 26.25 -4.94 -5.25
N ILE A 177 27.33 -4.58 -4.54
CA ILE A 177 27.79 -3.19 -4.40
C ILE A 177 28.14 -2.58 -5.76
N LYS A 178 28.85 -3.31 -6.63
CA LYS A 178 29.16 -2.86 -8.00
C LYS A 178 27.91 -2.61 -8.83
N LEU A 179 26.91 -3.49 -8.69
CA LEU A 179 25.61 -3.33 -9.34
C LEU A 179 24.87 -2.09 -8.81
N ILE A 180 24.88 -1.87 -7.50
CA ILE A 180 24.28 -0.67 -6.91
C ILE A 180 24.93 0.58 -7.54
N ASP A 181 26.26 0.62 -7.59
CA ASP A 181 27.02 1.74 -8.15
C ASP A 181 26.68 2.01 -9.63
N SER A 182 26.47 0.99 -10.44
CA SER A 182 26.08 1.17 -11.86
C SER A 182 24.63 1.68 -12.04
N LEU A 183 23.75 1.39 -11.08
CA LEU A 183 22.34 1.78 -11.11
C LEU A 183 22.05 3.08 -10.34
N THR A 184 23.06 3.63 -9.67
CA THR A 184 22.96 4.95 -9.04
C THR A 184 22.84 6.05 -10.09
N THR A 185 22.03 7.06 -9.78
CA THR A 185 21.99 8.28 -10.60
C THR A 185 23.07 9.22 -10.08
N ARG A 186 24.04 9.60 -10.93
CA ARG A 186 24.99 10.68 -10.60
C ARG A 186 24.19 11.96 -10.31
N ARG A 187 24.20 12.42 -9.06
CA ARG A 187 23.59 13.68 -8.65
C ARG A 187 24.42 14.37 -7.59
#